data_AF-A0A966SMZ1-F1
#
_entry.id   AF-A0A966SMZ1-F1
#
_cell.length_a   1.000
_cell.length_b   1.000
_cell.length_c   1.000
_cell.angle_alpha   90.00
_cell.angle_beta   90.00
_cell.angle_gamma   90.00
#
_symmetry.space_group_name_H-M   'P 1'
#
loop_
_entity.id
_entity.type
_entity.pdbx_description
1 polymer ?
#
loop_
_entity_poly.entity_id
_entity_poly.type
_entity_poly.pdbx_seq_one_letter_code
_entity_poly.pdbx_strand_id
1 'polypeptide(L)'
;MSSKLLPIAEVATVKKERPKPPNAGKGRPKGVPNKATGALKEMILGALSKVGGEEYLVRQAEENPTAFLSLIAKVLPTELKSSDPGGFLVRVVTGVPPEEKGEA
;
A
#
# COMPACT_ATOMS: atom_id res chain seq x y z
N MET A 1 -64.92 -37.69 -34.26
CA MET A 1 -64.85 -36.56 -33.31
C MET A 1 -64.59 -37.17 -31.94
N SER A 2 -63.48 -36.99 -31.24
CA SER A 2 -62.72 -35.77 -31.04
C SER A 2 -61.27 -36.15 -30.76
N SER A 3 -60.35 -35.60 -31.56
CA SER A 3 -58.91 -35.68 -31.32
C SER A 3 -58.59 -34.93 -30.03
N LYS A 4 -58.20 -35.63 -28.96
CA LYS A 4 -57.50 -34.98 -27.86
C LYS A 4 -56.06 -34.79 -28.25
N LEU A 5 -55.83 -33.62 -28.82
CA LEU A 5 -54.54 -32.98 -29.03
C LEU A 5 -54.14 -32.26 -27.72
N LEU A 6 -52.87 -32.43 -27.35
CA LEU A 6 -52.00 -31.60 -26.48
C LEU A 6 -51.98 -31.91 -24.95
N PRO A 7 -50.82 -31.71 -24.25
CA PRO A 7 -49.69 -30.86 -24.63
C PRO A 7 -48.29 -31.51 -24.62
N ILE A 8 -47.48 -31.05 -25.58
CA ILE A 8 -46.02 -31.09 -25.56
C ILE A 8 -45.58 -29.92 -24.66
N ALA A 9 -45.30 -30.20 -23.39
CA ALA A 9 -44.67 -29.27 -22.44
C ALA A 9 -44.16 -30.15 -21.29
N GLU A 10 -42.92 -30.13 -20.81
CA GLU A 10 -41.86 -29.14 -20.91
C GLU A 10 -40.60 -29.88 -20.46
N VAL A 11 -39.60 -30.04 -21.34
CA VAL A 11 -38.28 -30.52 -20.90
C VAL A 11 -37.64 -29.35 -20.17
N ALA A 12 -37.87 -29.27 -18.86
CA ALA A 12 -37.18 -28.32 -18.00
C ALA A 12 -35.68 -28.65 -18.02
N THR A 13 -34.94 -27.90 -18.83
CA THR A 13 -33.49 -27.90 -18.79
C THR A 13 -33.05 -27.28 -17.48
N VAL A 14 -32.73 -28.11 -16.49
CA VAL A 14 -32.17 -27.66 -15.22
C VAL A 14 -30.82 -27.01 -15.51
N LYS A 15 -30.82 -25.68 -15.59
CA LYS A 15 -29.63 -24.86 -15.77
C LYS A 15 -28.80 -24.97 -14.47
N LYS A 16 -27.81 -25.86 -14.47
CA LYS A 16 -26.90 -26.05 -13.33
C LYS A 16 -26.11 -24.75 -13.11
N GLU A 17 -26.53 -23.97 -12.12
CA GLU A 17 -25.80 -22.76 -11.72
C GLU A 17 -24.41 -23.16 -11.25
N ARG A 18 -23.38 -22.62 -11.91
CA ARG A 18 -21.99 -22.88 -11.51
C ARG A 18 -21.79 -22.16 -10.17
N PRO A 19 -21.22 -22.84 -9.16
CA PRO A 19 -20.95 -22.20 -7.88
C PRO A 19 -20.09 -20.96 -8.11
N LYS A 20 -20.45 -19.85 -7.46
CA LYS A 20 -19.65 -18.63 -7.50
C LYS A 20 -18.22 -18.97 -7.06
N PRO A 21 -17.18 -18.44 -7.74
CA PRO A 21 -15.81 -18.69 -7.33
C PRO A 21 -15.62 -18.26 -5.87
N PRO A 22 -14.75 -18.92 -5.10
CA PRO A 22 -14.61 -18.72 -3.65
C PRO A 22 -14.20 -17.29 -3.22
N ASN A 23 -13.83 -16.45 -4.18
CA ASN A 23 -13.48 -15.04 -4.00
C ASN A 23 -14.49 -14.05 -4.62
N ALA A 24 -15.64 -14.51 -5.08
CA ALA A 24 -16.72 -13.63 -5.53
C ALA A 24 -17.16 -12.71 -4.39
N GLY A 25 -17.17 -11.39 -4.61
CA GLY A 25 -17.62 -10.39 -3.64
C GLY A 25 -16.61 -10.00 -2.55
N LYS A 26 -15.44 -10.65 -2.45
CA LYS A 26 -14.46 -10.36 -1.39
C LYS A 26 -13.71 -9.03 -1.54
N GLY A 27 -13.96 -8.28 -2.62
CA GLY A 27 -13.22 -7.05 -2.92
C GLY A 27 -11.71 -7.31 -2.98
N ARG A 28 -10.94 -6.23 -3.10
CA ARG A 28 -9.49 -6.35 -2.97
C ARG A 28 -9.10 -6.24 -1.49
N PRO A 29 -8.23 -7.12 -0.96
CA PRO A 29 -7.71 -6.97 0.40
C PRO A 29 -7.10 -5.58 0.62
N LYS A 30 -7.46 -4.96 1.75
CA LYS A 30 -7.01 -3.63 2.16
C LYS A 30 -5.47 -3.63 2.29
N GLY A 31 -4.82 -2.65 1.68
CA GLY A 31 -3.35 -2.49 1.71
C GLY A 31 -2.60 -3.12 0.55
N VAL A 32 -3.24 -3.91 -0.32
CA VAL A 32 -2.54 -4.48 -1.49
C VAL A 32 -2.30 -3.40 -2.56
N PRO A 33 -1.03 -3.09 -2.92
CA PRO A 33 -0.70 -2.04 -3.89
C PRO A 33 -1.26 -2.34 -5.28
N ASN A 34 -1.91 -1.39 -5.97
CA ASN A 34 -2.39 -1.56 -7.36
C ASN A 34 -1.32 -2.15 -8.28
N LYS A 35 -1.67 -3.19 -9.04
CA LYS A 35 -0.73 -3.89 -9.93
C LYS A 35 -0.04 -2.90 -10.89
N ALA A 36 -0.80 -1.95 -11.43
CA ALA A 36 -0.25 -0.92 -12.31
C ALA A 36 0.73 0.01 -11.59
N THR A 37 0.40 0.44 -10.36
CA THR A 37 1.29 1.33 -9.59
C THR A 37 2.50 0.57 -9.01
N GLY A 38 2.36 -0.72 -8.73
CA GLY A 38 3.47 -1.61 -8.34
C GLY A 38 4.46 -1.80 -9.49
N ALA A 39 3.98 -2.18 -10.67
CA ALA A 39 4.83 -2.31 -11.86
C ALA A 39 5.54 -1.00 -12.21
N LEU A 40 4.86 0.15 -12.07
CA LEU A 40 5.48 1.46 -12.28
C LEU A 40 6.60 1.73 -11.27
N LYS A 41 6.40 1.42 -9.99
CA LYS A 41 7.45 1.55 -8.96
C LYS A 41 8.64 0.66 -9.28
N GLU A 42 8.42 -0.59 -9.68
CA GLU A 42 9.48 -1.52 -10.07
C GLU A 42 10.28 -1.02 -11.28
N MET A 43 9.60 -0.47 -12.29
CA MET A 43 10.27 0.13 -13.46
C MET A 43 11.12 1.34 -13.07
N ILE A 44 10.61 2.20 -12.18
CA ILE A 44 11.36 3.37 -11.68
C ILE A 44 12.60 2.93 -10.90
N LEU A 45 12.47 1.95 -10.00
CA LEU A 45 13.59 1.40 -9.23
C LEU A 45 14.62 0.73 -10.15
N GLY A 46 14.16 -0.05 -11.13
CA GLY A 46 15.04 -0.70 -12.11
C GLY A 46 15.76 0.31 -13.00
N ALA A 47 15.11 1.39 -13.41
CA ALA A 47 15.75 2.48 -14.14
C ALA A 47 16.81 3.18 -13.28
N LEU A 48 16.50 3.45 -12.00
CA LEU A 48 17.45 4.04 -11.06
C LEU A 48 18.69 3.16 -10.89
N SER A 49 18.53 1.84 -10.73
CA SER A 49 19.67 0.91 -10.66
C SER A 49 20.51 0.92 -11.93
N LYS A 50 19.89 1.03 -13.12
CA LYS A 50 20.60 1.05 -14.41
C LYS A 50 21.40 2.32 -14.66
N VAL A 51 20.95 3.48 -14.16
CA VAL A 51 21.67 4.75 -14.32
C VAL A 51 22.82 4.94 -13.32
N GLY A 52 23.03 3.97 -12.43
CA GLY A 52 24.07 4.02 -11.40
C GLY A 52 23.55 4.39 -10.02
N GLY A 53 22.27 4.13 -9.71
CA GLY A 53 21.75 4.12 -8.34
C GLY A 53 22.10 5.35 -7.50
N GLU A 54 22.92 5.11 -6.48
CA GLU A 54 23.37 6.13 -5.53
C GLU A 54 24.35 7.10 -6.17
N GLU A 55 25.29 6.63 -6.99
CA GLU A 55 26.26 7.48 -7.69
C GLU A 55 25.57 8.48 -8.63
N TYR A 56 24.47 8.05 -9.27
CA TYR A 56 23.64 8.94 -10.05
C TYR A 56 22.99 10.04 -9.19
N LEU A 57 22.49 9.69 -8.01
CA LEU A 57 21.90 10.64 -7.07
C LEU A 57 22.94 11.63 -6.51
N VAL A 58 24.17 11.18 -6.24
CA VAL A 58 25.29 12.05 -5.86
C VAL A 58 25.57 13.07 -6.96
N ARG A 59 25.64 12.62 -8.23
CA ARG A 59 25.82 13.53 -9.35
C ARG A 59 24.66 14.53 -9.51
N GLN A 60 23.42 14.06 -9.33
CA GLN A 60 22.24 14.93 -9.38
C GLN A 60 22.16 15.92 -8.20
N ALA A 61 22.79 15.63 -7.06
CA ALA A 61 22.88 16.58 -5.96
C ALA A 61 23.71 17.82 -6.33
N GLU A 62 24.74 17.65 -7.17
CA GLU A 62 25.58 18.74 -7.68
C GLU A 62 24.97 19.41 -8.93
N GLU A 63 24.50 18.62 -9.89
CA GLU A 63 23.96 19.13 -11.17
C GLU A 63 22.57 19.77 -11.02
N ASN A 64 21.71 19.21 -10.16
CA ASN A 64 20.30 19.59 -10.01
C ASN A 64 19.86 19.64 -8.52
N PRO A 65 20.48 20.51 -7.70
CA PRO A 65 20.30 20.52 -6.25
C PRO A 65 18.83 20.72 -5.82
N THR A 66 18.06 21.56 -6.53
CA THR A 66 16.65 21.83 -6.20
C THR A 66 15.77 20.58 -6.32
N ALA A 67 15.99 19.78 -7.37
CA ALA A 67 15.24 18.53 -7.58
C ALA A 67 15.62 17.50 -6.51
N PHE A 68 16.91 17.41 -6.18
CA PHE A 68 17.42 16.53 -5.13
C PHE A 68 16.86 16.89 -3.74
N LEU A 69 16.88 18.16 -3.35
CA LEU A 69 16.32 18.63 -2.08
C LEU A 69 14.80 18.37 -1.97
N SER A 70 14.09 18.48 -3.09
CA SER A 70 12.65 18.16 -3.16
C SER A 70 12.36 16.67 -2.95
N LEU A 71 13.27 15.78 -3.36
CA LEU A 71 13.17 14.34 -3.09
C LEU A 71 13.45 14.04 -1.61
N ILE A 72 14.46 14.68 -1.01
CA ILE A 72 14.77 14.53 0.43
C ILE A 72 13.55 14.89 1.27
N ALA A 73 12.89 16.01 0.98
CA ALA A 73 11.68 16.43 1.70
C ALA A 73 10.50 15.43 1.60
N LYS A 74 10.46 14.58 0.56
CA LYS A 74 9.40 13.56 0.38
C LYS A 74 9.75 12.22 1.01
N VAL A 75 11.04 11.90 1.12
CA VAL A 75 11.52 10.64 1.72
C VAL A 75 11.60 10.75 3.23
N LEU A 76 11.92 11.94 3.76
CA LEU A 76 11.90 12.18 5.19
C LEU A 76 10.46 12.17 5.71
N PRO A 77 10.13 11.31 6.69
CA PRO A 77 8.81 11.33 7.31
C PRO A 77 8.63 12.63 8.10
N THR A 78 7.66 13.46 7.68
CA THR A 78 7.33 14.74 8.33
C THR A 78 6.56 14.59 9.65
N GLU A 79 5.94 13.42 9.86
CA GLU A 79 5.21 13.08 11.08
C GLU A 79 5.60 11.67 11.51
N LEU A 80 6.18 11.52 12.71
CA LEU A 80 6.34 10.23 13.37
C LEU A 80 4.96 9.74 13.82
N LYS A 81 4.20 9.13 12.91
CA LYS A 81 2.92 8.49 13.26
C LYS A 81 3.21 7.23 14.06
N SER A 82 3.06 7.32 15.39
CA SER A 82 2.95 6.15 16.25
C SER A 82 1.67 5.41 15.88
N SER A 83 1.82 4.22 15.30
CA SER A 83 0.73 3.25 15.13
C SER A 83 0.45 2.44 16.40
N ASP A 84 1.22 2.64 17.47
CA ASP A 84 1.06 1.94 18.73
C ASP A 84 0.05 2.62 19.66
N PRO A 85 -0.92 1.88 20.23
CA PRO A 85 -1.89 2.40 21.19
C PRO A 85 -1.29 2.69 22.58
N GLY A 86 0.02 2.47 22.79
CA GLY A 86 0.70 2.52 24.08
C GLY A 86 1.34 3.87 24.46
N GLY A 87 1.23 4.91 23.63
CA GLY A 87 1.87 6.20 23.89
C GLY A 87 3.40 6.18 23.75
N PHE A 88 4.01 7.36 23.67
CA PHE A 88 5.45 7.51 23.39
C PHE A 88 6.25 7.67 24.70
N LEU A 89 7.27 6.82 24.91
CA LEU A 89 8.27 7.00 25.98
C LEU A 89 9.43 7.84 25.45
N VAL A 90 9.43 9.15 25.74
CA VAL A 90 10.61 10.01 25.49
C VAL A 90 11.63 9.77 26.60
N ARG A 91 12.72 9.05 26.33
CA ARG A 91 13.88 9.02 27.25
C ARG A 91 14.76 10.23 26.94
N VAL A 92 14.51 11.34 27.61
CA VAL A 92 15.35 12.54 27.53
C VAL A 92 16.65 12.27 28.29
N VAL A 93 17.74 11.97 27.57
CA VAL A 93 19.09 11.89 28.15
C VAL A 93 19.73 13.28 28.03
N THR A 94 19.22 14.25 28.76
CA THR A 94 19.97 15.47 29.02
C THR A 94 21.04 15.11 30.03
N GLY A 95 22.32 15.23 29.67
CA GLY A 95 23.45 15.04 30.59
C GLY A 95 23.52 16.10 31.72
N VAL A 96 22.40 16.71 32.05
CA VAL A 96 22.21 17.66 33.16
C VAL A 96 21.45 16.89 34.23
N PRO A 97 22.07 16.58 35.38
CA PRO A 97 21.39 15.91 36.48
C PRO A 97 20.25 16.80 36.98
N PRO A 98 19.06 16.24 37.26
CA PRO A 98 17.96 17.00 37.84
C PRO A 98 18.38 17.48 39.23
N GLU A 99 18.32 18.80 39.45
CA GLU A 99 18.59 19.40 40.76
C GLU A 99 17.62 18.81 41.80
N GLU A 100 18.18 18.18 42.83
CA GLU A 100 17.44 17.70 43.98
C GLU A 100 16.77 18.90 44.66
N LYS A 101 15.45 19.01 44.51
CA LYS A 101 14.68 19.95 45.31
C LYS A 101 14.68 19.46 46.74
N GLY A 102 15.46 20.13 47.59
CA GLY A 102 15.44 19.93 49.04
C GLY A 102 14.02 20.10 49.58
N GLU A 103 13.58 19.13 50.37
CA GLU A 103 12.41 19.22 51.23
C GLU A 103 12.55 20.43 52.17
N ALA A 104 11.52 21.28 52.17
CA ALA A 104 11.23 22.23 53.24
C ALA A 104 9.72 22.19 53.50
#